data_AF-A0A968SVQ8-F1
#
_entry.id   AF-A0A968SVQ8-F1
#
_cell.length_a   1.000
_cell.length_b   1.000
_cell.length_c   1.000
_cell.angle_alpha   90.00
_cell.angle_beta   90.00
_cell.angle_gamma   90.00
#
_symmetry.space_group_name_H-M   'P 1'
#
loop_
_entity.id
_entity.type
_entity.pdbx_description
1 polymer ?
#
loop_
_entity_poly.entity_id
_entity_poly.type
_entity_poly.pdbx_seq_one_letter_code
_entity_poly.pdbx_strand_id
1 'polypeptide(L)'
;MKITELLETYQVDTAHARHVADRALELFDIVAEARPLPAASRQWLELGALLHNVGLTTDPAQHHIVGRDILLRQPIADLDADERALIAALVAFHRKKVRPQTEPTFVALGKNKQTLALQLAALVRVADGLDYSQSQTTQIVGSEQTEGGMRLLLSGPQSDADGARAISKADLWQRVFNAELQISTSGAIADSDSDDGDENEGGALLKPWYESSNAALADLGLVLLRRHFRRLMLAERDIRDDQDPRAFTRCASPRGVCAGFFRCSTA
;
A
#
# COMPACT_ATOMS: atom_id res chain seq x y z
N MET A 1 23.72 8.74 -2.60
CA MET A 1 22.51 9.41 -3.13
C MET A 1 21.62 9.81 -1.96
N LYS A 2 20.98 10.98 -2.00
CA LYS A 2 20.01 11.40 -0.99
C LYS A 2 18.63 10.78 -1.27
N ILE A 3 17.75 10.74 -0.27
CA ILE A 3 16.38 10.25 -0.44
C ILE A 3 15.63 11.08 -1.50
N THR A 4 15.78 12.40 -1.51
CA THR A 4 15.13 13.28 -2.50
C THR A 4 15.55 12.95 -3.93
N GLU A 5 16.86 12.77 -4.15
CA GLU A 5 17.42 12.37 -5.46
C GLU A 5 16.87 11.01 -5.90
N LEU A 6 16.70 10.07 -4.97
CA LEU A 6 16.11 8.76 -5.25
C LEU A 6 14.64 8.87 -5.66
N LEU A 7 13.83 9.66 -4.95
CA LEU A 7 12.42 9.90 -5.29
C LEU A 7 12.27 10.55 -6.67
N GLU A 8 13.12 11.52 -6.99
CA GLU A 8 13.15 12.18 -8.30
C GLU A 8 13.57 11.22 -9.42
N THR A 9 14.67 10.48 -9.21
CA THR A 9 15.23 9.54 -10.20
C THR A 9 14.22 8.48 -10.63
N TYR A 10 13.45 7.96 -9.67
CA TYR A 10 12.44 6.93 -9.91
C TYR A 10 11.03 7.49 -10.12
N GLN A 11 10.89 8.82 -10.24
CA GLN A 11 9.63 9.51 -10.51
C GLN A 11 8.49 9.09 -9.56
N VAL A 12 8.81 9.02 -8.27
CA VAL A 12 7.85 8.64 -7.24
C VAL A 12 6.78 9.73 -7.13
N ASP A 13 5.52 9.31 -7.02
CA ASP A 13 4.41 10.19 -6.67
C ASP A 13 4.58 10.68 -5.22
N THR A 14 5.25 11.82 -5.05
CA THR A 14 5.65 12.34 -3.75
C THR A 14 4.46 12.78 -2.90
N ALA A 15 3.35 13.19 -3.52
CA ALA A 15 2.12 13.55 -2.81
C ALA A 15 1.50 12.32 -2.14
N HIS A 16 1.33 11.24 -2.89
CA HIS A 16 0.86 9.96 -2.37
C HIS A 16 1.82 9.37 -1.33
N ALA A 17 3.12 9.32 -1.65
CA ALA A 17 4.13 8.78 -0.75
C ALA A 17 4.20 9.54 0.59
N ARG A 18 4.08 10.88 0.56
CA ARG A 18 4.05 11.70 1.77
C ARG A 18 2.79 11.44 2.59
N HIS A 19 1.63 11.36 1.94
CA HIS A 19 0.38 11.09 2.64
C HIS A 19 0.38 9.71 3.33
N VAL A 20 0.89 8.68 2.65
CA VAL A 20 1.08 7.34 3.24
C VAL A 20 2.06 7.40 4.42
N ALA A 21 3.14 8.18 4.32
CA ALA A 21 4.08 8.35 5.42
C ALA A 21 3.43 9.04 6.64
N ASP A 22 2.67 10.11 6.42
CA ASP A 22 1.98 10.84 7.48
C ASP A 22 0.97 9.93 8.21
N ARG A 23 0.16 9.16 7.46
CA ARG A 23 -0.77 8.17 8.03
C ARG A 23 -0.04 7.04 8.76
N ALA A 24 1.08 6.56 8.23
CA ALA A 24 1.87 5.53 8.90
C ALA A 24 2.43 6.03 10.24
N LEU A 25 2.87 7.29 10.28
CA LEU A 25 3.36 7.93 11.49
C LEU A 25 2.27 8.16 12.54
N GLU A 26 1.06 8.56 12.13
CA GLU A 26 -0.09 8.63 13.03
C GLU A 26 -0.43 7.25 13.63
N LEU A 27 -0.47 6.20 12.79
CA LEU A 27 -0.67 4.83 13.27
C LEU A 27 0.44 4.37 14.22
N PHE A 28 1.68 4.78 13.98
CA PHE A 28 2.79 4.49 14.87
C PHE A 28 2.57 5.10 16.25
N ASP A 29 2.20 6.38 16.30
CA ASP A 29 2.00 7.10 17.55
C ASP A 29 0.81 6.48 18.33
N ILE A 30 -0.29 6.13 17.64
CA ILE A 30 -1.45 5.41 18.23
C ILE A 30 -1.05 4.04 18.79
N VAL A 31 -0.26 3.25 18.05
CA VAL A 31 0.20 1.92 18.52
C VAL A 31 1.19 2.06 19.68
N ALA A 32 2.06 3.08 19.65
CA ALA A 32 3.07 3.31 20.66
C ALA A 32 2.49 3.63 22.04
N GLU A 33 1.29 4.23 22.09
CA GLU A 33 0.55 4.47 23.35
C GLU A 33 0.22 3.17 24.08
N ALA A 34 -0.21 2.14 23.34
CA ALA A 34 -0.55 0.83 23.93
C ALA A 34 0.67 -0.10 24.04
N ARG A 35 1.60 -0.01 23.08
CA ARG A 35 2.77 -0.87 22.98
C ARG A 35 3.97 -0.05 22.50
N PRO A 36 4.88 0.36 23.41
CA PRO A 36 6.04 1.15 23.04
C PRO A 36 6.87 0.50 21.93
N LEU A 37 7.18 1.29 20.90
CA LEU A 37 8.09 0.95 19.82
C LEU A 37 9.39 1.75 19.98
N PRO A 38 10.55 1.24 19.53
CA PRO A 38 11.81 1.99 19.61
C PRO A 38 11.72 3.34 18.89
N ALA A 39 12.18 4.43 19.49
CA ALA A 39 12.08 5.78 18.90
C ALA A 39 12.69 5.87 17.49
N ALA A 40 13.85 5.23 17.27
CA ALA A 40 14.51 5.19 15.96
C ALA A 40 13.65 4.55 14.85
N SER A 41 12.72 3.66 15.22
CA SER A 41 11.86 2.97 14.26
C SER A 41 10.84 3.88 13.58
N ARG A 42 10.53 5.02 14.19
CA ARG A 42 9.65 6.04 13.60
C ARG A 42 10.24 6.62 12.32
N GLN A 43 11.56 6.90 12.30
CA GLN A 43 12.24 7.38 11.10
C GLN A 43 12.30 6.30 10.01
N TRP A 44 12.58 5.05 10.37
CA TRP A 44 12.58 3.95 9.40
C TRP A 44 11.19 3.70 8.80
N LEU A 45 10.13 3.90 9.57
CA LEU A 45 8.75 3.83 9.09
C LEU A 45 8.46 4.92 8.05
N GLU A 46 8.80 6.18 8.37
CA GLU A 46 8.62 7.30 7.45
C GLU A 46 9.34 7.04 6.13
N LEU A 47 10.61 6.61 6.18
CA LEU A 47 11.39 6.30 4.99
C LEU A 47 10.82 5.11 4.20
N GLY A 48 10.40 4.03 4.88
CA GLY A 48 9.76 2.89 4.23
C GLY A 48 8.46 3.27 3.53
N ALA A 49 7.65 4.14 4.14
CA ALA A 49 6.44 4.68 3.55
C ALA A 49 6.73 5.62 2.38
N LEU A 50 7.72 6.52 2.47
CA LEU A 50 8.10 7.40 1.36
C LEU A 50 8.61 6.61 0.14
N LEU A 51 9.28 5.49 0.37
CA LEU A 51 9.95 4.70 -0.66
C LEU A 51 9.15 3.50 -1.19
N HIS A 52 7.95 3.24 -0.66
CA HIS A 52 7.22 2.01 -0.96
C HIS A 52 6.97 1.79 -2.47
N ASN A 53 6.82 2.88 -3.24
CA ASN A 53 6.59 2.88 -4.68
C ASN A 53 7.82 3.22 -5.53
N VAL A 54 9.04 3.21 -4.99
CA VAL A 54 10.27 3.51 -5.75
C VAL A 54 10.48 2.55 -6.94
N GLY A 55 9.95 1.32 -6.86
CA GLY A 55 9.99 0.36 -7.96
C GLY A 55 8.87 0.52 -9.00
N LEU A 56 7.88 1.39 -8.79
CA LEU A 56 6.67 1.49 -9.62
C LEU A 56 6.99 1.95 -11.05
N THR A 57 7.91 2.93 -11.10
CA THR A 57 8.84 3.22 -12.19
C THR A 57 9.12 2.07 -13.14
N THR A 58 9.78 1.09 -12.55
CA THR A 58 10.65 0.10 -13.18
C THR A 58 9.92 -1.18 -13.52
N ASP A 59 9.09 -1.66 -12.60
CA ASP A 59 8.23 -2.82 -12.82
C ASP A 59 6.95 -2.63 -12.00
N PRO A 60 5.85 -2.16 -12.61
CA PRO A 60 4.60 -1.95 -11.89
C PRO A 60 4.02 -3.24 -11.30
N ALA A 61 4.23 -4.39 -11.93
CA ALA A 61 3.68 -5.68 -11.48
C ALA A 61 4.40 -6.19 -10.24
N GLN A 62 5.72 -5.97 -10.16
CA GLN A 62 6.60 -6.41 -9.08
C GLN A 62 7.28 -5.26 -8.32
N HIS A 63 6.69 -4.06 -8.30
CA HIS A 63 7.33 -2.85 -7.75
C HIS A 63 7.83 -2.97 -6.31
N HIS A 64 7.15 -3.73 -5.43
CA HIS A 64 7.67 -4.09 -4.11
C HIS A 64 9.03 -4.81 -4.13
N ILE A 65 9.25 -5.75 -5.05
CA ILE A 65 10.49 -6.52 -5.19
C ILE A 65 11.57 -5.68 -5.87
N VAL A 66 11.23 -4.99 -6.96
CA VAL A 66 12.17 -4.13 -7.66
C VAL A 66 12.55 -2.91 -6.81
N GLY A 67 11.61 -2.35 -6.05
CA GLY A 67 11.85 -1.27 -5.11
C GLY A 67 12.82 -1.69 -4.01
N ARG A 68 12.62 -2.88 -3.42
CA ARG A 68 13.59 -3.49 -2.51
C ARG A 68 14.98 -3.58 -3.15
N ASP A 69 15.09 -4.10 -4.38
CA ASP A 69 16.37 -4.28 -5.05
C ASP A 69 17.08 -2.95 -5.37
N ILE A 70 16.31 -1.93 -5.75
CA ILE A 70 16.81 -0.55 -5.93
C ILE A 70 17.45 -0.07 -4.62
N LEU A 71 16.75 -0.21 -3.50
CA LEU A 71 17.24 0.21 -2.19
C LEU A 71 18.48 -0.55 -1.77
N LEU A 72 18.56 -1.85 -2.04
CA LEU A 72 19.73 -2.65 -1.66
C LEU A 72 20.99 -2.31 -2.48
N ARG A 73 20.82 -1.92 -3.75
CA ARG A 73 21.94 -1.61 -4.66
C ARG A 73 22.47 -0.19 -4.52
N GLN A 74 21.65 0.74 -4.03
CA GLN A 74 22.02 2.15 -3.96
C GLN A 74 22.50 2.53 -2.56
N PRO A 75 23.73 3.05 -2.39
CA PRO A 75 24.14 3.65 -1.12
C PRO A 75 23.36 4.96 -0.91
N ILE A 76 22.56 4.97 0.16
CA ILE A 76 21.78 6.14 0.59
C ILE A 76 22.58 6.85 1.69
N ALA A 77 22.80 8.16 1.52
CA ALA A 77 23.79 8.92 2.30
C ALA A 77 23.57 8.88 3.82
N ASP A 78 22.32 8.72 4.26
CA ASP A 78 21.90 8.80 5.66
C ASP A 78 21.48 7.45 6.24
N LEU A 79 21.79 6.33 5.58
CA LEU A 79 21.41 4.98 6.02
C LEU A 79 22.58 4.01 5.99
N ASP A 80 22.80 3.35 7.12
CA ASP A 80 23.72 2.22 7.16
C ASP A 80 23.17 1.01 6.39
N ALA A 81 23.99 -0.04 6.25
CA ALA A 81 23.60 -1.23 5.48
C ALA A 81 22.42 -1.98 6.10
N ASP A 82 22.33 -2.03 7.42
CA ASP A 82 21.25 -2.73 8.11
C ASP A 82 19.94 -1.93 8.09
N GLU A 83 20.03 -0.60 8.27
CA GLU A 83 18.88 0.30 8.18
C GLU A 83 18.29 0.25 6.77
N ARG A 84 19.15 0.27 5.75
CA ARG A 84 18.75 0.12 4.36
C ARG A 84 18.12 -1.25 4.10
N ALA A 85 18.65 -2.33 4.66
CA ALA A 85 18.06 -3.66 4.56
C ALA A 85 16.69 -3.74 5.25
N LEU A 86 16.53 -3.09 6.41
CA LEU A 86 15.25 -3.00 7.11
C LEU A 86 14.21 -2.26 6.26
N ILE A 87 14.55 -1.08 5.73
CA ILE A 87 13.65 -0.28 4.88
C ILE A 87 13.33 -1.04 3.58
N ALA A 88 14.29 -1.74 2.99
CA ALA A 88 14.07 -2.60 1.83
C ALA A 88 13.08 -3.75 2.14
N ALA A 89 13.13 -4.32 3.35
CA ALA A 89 12.15 -5.32 3.79
C ALA A 89 10.73 -4.74 3.95
N LEU A 90 10.59 -3.50 4.46
CA LEU A 90 9.29 -2.79 4.49
C LEU A 90 8.72 -2.66 3.08
N VAL A 91 9.55 -2.21 2.13
CA VAL A 91 9.15 -2.05 0.72
C VAL A 91 8.80 -3.40 0.09
N ALA A 92 9.49 -4.49 0.41
CA ALA A 92 9.15 -5.83 -0.07
C ALA A 92 7.78 -6.32 0.45
N PHE A 93 7.39 -5.90 1.66
CA PHE A 93 6.21 -6.40 2.36
C PHE A 93 4.98 -5.48 2.30
N HIS A 94 5.05 -4.30 1.69
CA HIS A 94 3.93 -3.35 1.66
C HIS A 94 2.71 -3.84 0.84
N ARG A 95 2.87 -4.88 0.00
CA ARG A 95 1.75 -5.45 -0.78
C ARG A 95 1.88 -6.94 -1.00
N LYS A 96 0.82 -7.53 -1.57
CA LYS A 96 0.65 -8.98 -1.76
C LYS A 96 0.76 -9.73 -0.42
N LYS A 97 0.78 -11.07 -0.50
CA LYS A 97 0.90 -11.94 0.66
C LYS A 97 2.32 -11.89 1.21
N VAL A 98 2.46 -11.56 2.49
CA VAL A 98 3.75 -11.47 3.18
C VAL A 98 4.25 -12.86 3.55
N ARG A 99 5.42 -13.23 3.03
CA ARG A 99 6.11 -14.51 3.27
C ARG A 99 7.52 -14.25 3.82
N PRO A 100 7.67 -14.01 5.14
CA PRO A 100 8.95 -13.55 5.70
C PRO A 100 10.10 -14.55 5.50
N GLN A 101 9.81 -15.84 5.63
CA GLN A 101 10.82 -16.91 5.53
C GLN A 101 11.40 -17.09 4.12
N THR A 102 10.78 -16.50 3.09
CA THR A 102 11.26 -16.58 1.71
C THR A 102 11.85 -15.26 1.22
N GLU A 103 11.96 -14.26 2.09
CA GLU A 103 12.53 -12.95 1.75
C GLU A 103 13.97 -12.86 2.27
N PRO A 104 15.00 -12.98 1.41
CA PRO A 104 16.40 -13.07 1.85
C PRO A 104 16.84 -11.86 2.67
N THR A 105 16.42 -10.66 2.25
CA THR A 105 16.74 -9.40 2.92
C THR A 105 16.24 -9.39 4.35
N PHE A 106 15.05 -9.95 4.58
CA PHE A 106 14.45 -10.06 5.90
C PHE A 106 15.16 -11.11 6.75
N VAL A 107 15.41 -12.29 6.19
CA VAL A 107 16.06 -13.40 6.91
C VAL A 107 17.47 -13.02 7.38
N ALA A 108 18.18 -12.17 6.63
CA ALA A 108 19.49 -11.65 6.99
C ALA A 108 19.47 -10.66 8.18
N LEU A 109 18.32 -10.05 8.50
CA LEU A 109 18.20 -9.14 9.64
C LEU A 109 18.33 -9.91 10.97
N GLY A 110 18.89 -9.28 11.99
CA GLY A 110 18.83 -9.79 13.36
C GLY A 110 17.39 -9.89 13.86
N LYS A 111 17.11 -10.84 14.77
CA LYS A 111 15.74 -11.15 15.25
C LYS A 111 14.93 -9.92 15.71
N ASN A 112 15.57 -8.97 16.40
CA ASN A 112 14.89 -7.74 16.83
C ASN A 112 14.48 -6.86 15.64
N LYS A 113 15.37 -6.71 14.65
CA LYS A 113 15.08 -5.97 13.40
C LYS A 113 14.04 -6.70 12.54
N GLN A 114 14.02 -8.04 12.55
CA GLN A 114 12.95 -8.82 11.91
C GLN A 114 11.58 -8.52 12.50
N THR A 115 11.44 -8.61 13.82
CA THR A 115 10.17 -8.27 14.51
C THR A 115 9.73 -6.85 14.17
N LEU A 116 10.67 -5.90 14.25
CA LEU A 116 10.39 -4.51 13.96
C LEU A 116 9.99 -4.29 12.49
N ALA A 117 10.69 -4.90 11.54
CA ALA A 117 10.38 -4.78 10.12
C ALA A 117 8.96 -5.27 9.79
N LEU A 118 8.49 -6.35 10.43
CA LEU A 118 7.12 -6.82 10.27
C LEU A 118 6.09 -5.86 10.88
N GLN A 119 6.38 -5.30 12.06
CA GLN A 119 5.51 -4.31 12.70
C GLN A 119 5.39 -3.05 11.83
N LEU A 120 6.50 -2.49 11.39
CA LEU A 120 6.51 -1.29 10.56
C LEU A 120 5.86 -1.55 9.18
N ALA A 121 6.14 -2.71 8.56
CA ALA A 121 5.47 -3.08 7.31
C ALA A 121 3.95 -3.20 7.47
N ALA A 122 3.46 -3.68 8.62
CA ALA A 122 2.03 -3.70 8.90
C ALA A 122 1.43 -2.29 8.93
N LEU A 123 2.13 -1.32 9.53
CA LEU A 123 1.70 0.09 9.55
C LEU A 123 1.68 0.68 8.14
N VAL A 124 2.73 0.46 7.33
CA VAL A 124 2.79 0.93 5.93
C VAL A 124 1.64 0.34 5.10
N ARG A 125 1.31 -0.94 5.28
CA ARG A 125 0.21 -1.60 4.56
C ARG A 125 -1.16 -0.97 4.86
N VAL A 126 -1.42 -0.67 6.12
CA VAL A 126 -2.67 -0.03 6.56
C VAL A 126 -2.70 1.40 6.04
N ALA A 127 -1.61 2.16 6.18
CA ALA A 127 -1.50 3.53 5.67
C ALA A 127 -1.68 3.64 4.15
N ASP A 128 -1.09 2.72 3.37
CA ASP A 128 -1.30 2.59 1.92
C ASP A 128 -2.72 2.09 1.56
N GLY A 129 -3.45 1.53 2.53
CA GLY A 129 -4.89 1.31 2.39
C GLY A 129 -5.70 2.58 2.60
N LEU A 130 -5.32 3.40 3.59
CA LEU A 130 -5.98 4.66 3.94
C LEU A 130 -5.84 5.76 2.87
N ASP A 131 -4.93 5.60 1.90
CA ASP A 131 -4.82 6.48 0.72
C ASP A 131 -5.09 5.72 -0.59
N TYR A 132 -5.98 4.73 -0.57
CA TYR A 132 -6.31 3.91 -1.74
C TYR A 132 -6.94 4.73 -2.87
N SER A 133 -7.85 5.63 -2.52
CA SER A 133 -8.46 6.60 -3.42
C SER A 133 -7.42 7.55 -4.01
N GLN A 134 -6.30 7.74 -3.32
CA GLN A 134 -5.32 8.78 -3.60
C GLN A 134 -5.97 10.17 -3.71
N SER A 135 -7.04 10.41 -2.94
CA SER A 135 -7.67 11.72 -2.80
C SER A 135 -6.98 12.58 -1.75
N GLN A 136 -6.20 11.98 -0.84
CA GLN A 136 -5.60 12.62 0.34
C GLN A 136 -6.65 13.26 1.28
N THR A 137 -7.91 12.83 1.20
CA THR A 137 -9.00 13.41 2.00
C THR A 137 -9.34 12.61 3.25
N THR A 138 -8.92 11.34 3.33
CA THR A 138 -9.17 10.48 4.49
C THR A 138 -8.25 10.86 5.65
N GLN A 139 -8.84 11.14 6.81
CA GLN A 139 -8.15 11.50 8.04
C GLN A 139 -8.50 10.54 9.18
N ILE A 140 -7.52 10.24 10.05
CA ILE A 140 -7.78 9.57 11.32
C ILE A 140 -8.14 10.65 12.34
N VAL A 141 -9.37 10.64 12.83
CA VAL A 141 -9.88 11.64 13.80
C VAL A 141 -10.00 11.10 15.22
N GLY A 142 -9.77 9.80 15.39
CA GLY A 142 -9.73 9.17 16.70
C GLY A 142 -9.33 7.70 16.63
N SER A 143 -8.97 7.16 17.78
CA SER A 143 -8.71 5.73 17.97
C SER A 143 -9.21 5.27 19.33
N GLU A 144 -9.71 4.05 19.39
CA GLU A 144 -10.21 3.43 20.61
C GLU A 144 -9.66 2.00 20.72
N GLN A 145 -9.27 1.61 21.94
CA GLN A 145 -8.93 0.21 22.24
C GLN A 145 -10.22 -0.59 22.43
N THR A 146 -10.34 -1.70 21.73
CA THR A 146 -11.48 -2.62 21.86
C THR A 146 -11.04 -3.90 22.58
N GLU A 147 -12.00 -4.73 23.00
CA GLU A 147 -11.74 -5.96 23.76
C GLU A 147 -10.81 -6.96 23.02
N GLY A 148 -10.69 -6.86 21.70
CA GLY A 148 -9.84 -7.73 20.86
C GLY A 148 -8.93 -7.00 19.88
N GLY A 149 -8.80 -5.67 19.98
CA GLY A 149 -7.98 -4.92 19.03
C GLY A 149 -8.13 -3.41 19.12
N MET A 150 -8.14 -2.77 17.95
CA MET A 150 -8.12 -1.32 17.81
C MET A 150 -9.17 -0.88 16.79
N ARG A 151 -9.93 0.15 17.14
CA ARG A 151 -10.86 0.82 16.23
C ARG A 151 -10.31 2.18 15.85
N LEU A 152 -10.24 2.46 14.56
CA LEU A 152 -9.95 3.80 14.04
C LEU A 152 -11.24 4.49 13.64
N LEU A 153 -11.39 5.75 14.05
CA LEU A 153 -12.44 6.63 13.56
C LEU A 153 -11.86 7.46 12.41
N LEU A 154 -12.42 7.29 11.22
CA LEU A 154 -12.01 8.04 10.04
C LEU A 154 -13.03 9.13 9.71
N SER A 155 -12.55 10.17 9.04
CA SER A 155 -13.37 11.21 8.42
C SER A 155 -12.89 11.49 7.00
N GLY A 156 -13.77 12.11 6.22
CA GLY A 156 -13.47 12.54 4.85
C GLY A 156 -14.31 11.80 3.79
N PRO A 157 -14.47 12.39 2.59
CA PRO A 157 -15.34 11.87 1.54
C PRO A 157 -15.01 10.46 1.06
N GLN A 158 -13.74 10.03 1.20
CA GLN A 158 -13.27 8.72 0.76
C GLN A 158 -13.02 7.74 1.91
N SER A 159 -13.38 8.12 3.15
CA SER A 159 -13.05 7.35 4.36
C SER A 159 -13.63 5.94 4.36
N ASP A 160 -14.80 5.70 3.78
CA ASP A 160 -15.39 4.37 3.67
C ASP A 160 -14.57 3.46 2.75
N ALA A 161 -14.24 3.93 1.54
CA ALA A 161 -13.52 3.16 0.54
C ALA A 161 -12.06 2.91 0.95
N ASP A 162 -11.41 3.94 1.49
CA ASP A 162 -10.03 3.87 1.99
C ASP A 162 -9.97 3.00 3.25
N GLY A 163 -10.95 3.11 4.14
CA GLY A 163 -11.10 2.24 5.31
C GLY A 163 -11.27 0.78 4.92
N ALA A 164 -12.21 0.46 4.03
CA ALA A 164 -12.39 -0.91 3.54
C ALA A 164 -11.10 -1.48 2.92
N ARG A 165 -10.33 -0.65 2.19
CA ARG A 165 -9.04 -1.08 1.65
C ARG A 165 -8.02 -1.31 2.75
N ALA A 166 -7.92 -0.43 3.74
CA ALA A 166 -7.04 -0.58 4.89
C ALA A 166 -7.29 -1.88 5.66
N ILE A 167 -8.56 -2.24 5.92
CA ILE A 167 -8.93 -3.53 6.52
C ILE A 167 -8.45 -4.69 5.65
N SER A 168 -8.67 -4.64 4.33
CA SER A 168 -8.24 -5.71 3.41
C SER A 168 -6.72 -5.93 3.40
N LYS A 169 -5.93 -4.92 3.79
CA LYS A 169 -4.46 -4.95 3.87
C LYS A 169 -3.92 -5.20 5.29
N ALA A 170 -4.80 -5.35 6.29
CA ALA A 170 -4.46 -5.52 7.70
C ALA A 170 -4.08 -6.96 8.09
N ASP A 171 -3.89 -7.88 7.13
CA ASP A 171 -3.49 -9.27 7.40
C ASP A 171 -2.18 -9.37 8.18
N LEU A 172 -1.20 -8.52 7.86
CA LEU A 172 0.06 -8.49 8.62
C LEU A 172 -0.13 -7.84 10.00
N TRP A 173 -0.96 -6.80 10.10
CA TRP A 173 -1.29 -6.14 11.37
C TRP A 173 -1.82 -7.14 12.40
N GLN A 174 -2.83 -7.91 12.02
CA GLN A 174 -3.43 -8.94 12.88
C GLN A 174 -2.39 -9.95 13.37
N ARG A 175 -1.47 -10.36 12.49
CA ARG A 175 -0.42 -11.34 12.82
C ARG A 175 0.65 -10.81 13.76
N VAL A 176 1.03 -9.53 13.66
CA VAL A 176 2.18 -8.96 14.40
C VAL A 176 1.77 -8.27 15.70
N PHE A 177 0.57 -7.69 15.73
CA PHE A 177 0.02 -7.04 16.92
C PHE A 177 -0.93 -7.93 17.70
N ASN A 178 -1.36 -9.07 17.13
CA ASN A 178 -2.37 -9.94 17.73
C ASN A 178 -3.64 -9.15 18.13
N ALA A 179 -4.03 -8.24 17.25
CA ALA A 179 -5.10 -7.27 17.45
C ALA A 179 -5.89 -7.12 16.14
N GLU A 180 -7.21 -7.21 16.22
CA GLU A 180 -8.07 -6.89 15.08
C GLU A 180 -8.06 -5.38 14.79
N LEU A 181 -8.02 -4.99 13.52
CA LEU A 181 -8.20 -3.59 13.12
C LEU A 181 -9.63 -3.39 12.63
N GLN A 182 -10.38 -2.53 13.32
CA GLN A 182 -11.73 -2.13 12.97
C GLN A 182 -11.71 -0.67 12.50
N ILE A 183 -12.62 -0.32 11.58
CA ILE A 183 -12.77 1.05 11.08
C ILE A 183 -14.21 1.47 11.24
N SER A 184 -14.40 2.68 11.74
CA SER A 184 -15.68 3.38 11.76
C SER A 184 -15.51 4.72 11.06
N THR A 185 -16.50 5.13 10.30
CA THR A 185 -16.47 6.40 9.59
C THR A 185 -17.46 7.36 10.22
N SER A 186 -16.99 8.57 10.50
CA SER A 186 -17.85 9.69 10.90
C SER A 186 -18.45 10.26 9.62
N GLY A 187 -19.67 9.82 9.30
CA GLY A 187 -20.32 10.14 8.03
C GLY A 187 -20.38 11.64 7.76
N ALA A 188 -20.10 12.02 6.52
CA ALA A 188 -20.93 13.04 5.90
C ALA A 188 -22.37 12.48 5.83
N ILE A 189 -23.35 13.36 6.05
CA ILE A 189 -24.79 13.10 6.20
C ILE A 189 -25.34 11.92 5.34
N ALA A 190 -26.21 11.14 5.99
CA ALA A 190 -26.86 9.90 5.57
C ALA A 190 -27.68 9.96 4.26
N ASP A 191 -27.95 8.78 3.68
CA ASP A 191 -29.34 8.33 3.50
C ASP A 191 -29.43 6.81 3.66
N SER A 192 -30.22 6.41 4.65
CA SER A 192 -30.72 5.05 4.83
C SER A 192 -31.91 4.85 3.91
N ASP A 193 -31.73 4.11 2.83
CA ASP A 193 -32.86 3.45 2.17
C ASP A 193 -32.77 1.96 2.43
N SER A 194 -33.74 1.50 3.21
CA SER A 194 -34.14 0.11 3.35
C SER A 194 -34.57 -0.45 2.00
N ASP A 195 -34.00 -1.58 1.60
CA ASP A 195 -34.70 -2.52 0.74
C ASP A 195 -34.35 -3.95 1.14
N ASP A 196 -35.41 -4.70 1.48
CA ASP A 196 -35.41 -6.12 1.82
C ASP A 196 -35.08 -6.96 0.57
N GLY A 197 -34.33 -8.07 0.73
CA GLY A 197 -34.34 -9.12 -0.29
C GLY A 197 -33.10 -10.00 -0.41
N ASP A 198 -33.06 -11.02 0.45
CA ASP A 198 -32.75 -12.43 0.14
C ASP A 198 -31.35 -12.88 -0.38
N GLU A 199 -31.06 -14.13 -0.05
CA GLU A 199 -29.75 -14.74 0.17
C GLU A 199 -28.99 -15.20 -1.08
N ASN A 200 -27.66 -15.29 -0.88
CA ASN A 200 -26.73 -16.31 -1.39
C ASN A 200 -25.77 -15.98 -2.57
N GLU A 201 -24.57 -16.57 -2.45
CA GLU A 201 -23.47 -16.74 -3.42
C GLU A 201 -22.27 -15.76 -3.42
N GLY A 202 -21.13 -16.30 -2.96
CA GLY A 202 -19.80 -16.04 -3.54
C GLY A 202 -19.31 -14.60 -3.56
N GLY A 203 -18.81 -14.12 -2.41
CA GLY A 203 -18.23 -12.80 -2.17
C GLY A 203 -17.82 -12.03 -3.43
N ALA A 204 -18.79 -11.31 -3.99
CA ALA A 204 -18.56 -10.43 -5.13
C ALA A 204 -17.53 -9.37 -4.72
N LEU A 205 -16.53 -9.16 -5.56
CA LEU A 205 -15.68 -7.97 -5.48
C LEU A 205 -16.61 -6.76 -5.36
N LEU A 206 -16.51 -5.99 -4.28
CA LEU A 206 -17.21 -4.72 -4.13
C LEU A 206 -17.05 -3.94 -5.44
N LYS A 207 -18.18 -3.48 -6.01
CA LYS A 207 -18.16 -2.59 -7.17
C LYS A 207 -17.20 -1.43 -6.86
N PRO A 208 -16.32 -1.04 -7.78
CA PRO A 208 -15.42 0.08 -7.53
C PRO A 208 -16.21 1.30 -7.07
N TRP A 209 -15.79 1.93 -5.97
CA TRP A 209 -16.54 3.00 -5.30
C TRP A 209 -16.82 4.23 -6.18
N TYR A 210 -16.15 4.40 -7.33
CA TYR A 210 -16.48 5.43 -8.32
C TYR A 210 -17.82 5.18 -9.04
N GLU A 211 -18.41 3.99 -8.86
CA GLU A 211 -19.79 3.67 -9.25
C GLU A 211 -20.80 4.06 -8.16
N SER A 212 -20.35 4.60 -7.01
CA SER A 212 -21.24 5.15 -5.99
C SER A 212 -21.67 6.58 -6.37
N SER A 213 -22.94 6.91 -6.13
CA SER A 213 -23.59 8.14 -6.58
C SER A 213 -23.17 9.43 -5.84
N ASN A 214 -22.38 9.32 -4.77
CA ASN A 214 -22.18 10.41 -3.80
C ASN A 214 -20.79 11.06 -3.83
N ALA A 215 -19.86 10.60 -4.68
CA ALA A 215 -18.54 11.22 -4.80
C ALA A 215 -18.61 12.52 -5.61
N ALA A 216 -17.97 13.59 -5.13
CA ALA A 216 -17.89 14.84 -5.88
C ALA A 216 -17.17 14.60 -7.23
N LEU A 217 -17.74 15.13 -8.31
CA LEU A 217 -17.22 14.98 -9.68
C LEU A 217 -15.74 15.41 -9.81
N ALA A 218 -15.30 16.38 -9.01
CA ALA A 218 -13.91 16.82 -8.97
C ALA A 218 -12.96 15.73 -8.42
N ASP A 219 -13.37 15.02 -7.37
CA ASP A 219 -12.58 13.95 -6.77
C ASP A 219 -12.53 12.73 -7.70
N LEU A 220 -13.66 12.38 -8.29
CA LEU A 220 -13.74 11.38 -9.36
C LEU A 220 -12.80 11.72 -10.52
N GLY A 221 -12.80 12.98 -10.96
CA GLY A 221 -11.94 13.49 -12.02
C GLY A 221 -10.46 13.34 -11.67
N LEU A 222 -10.05 13.72 -10.46
CA LEU A 222 -8.65 13.60 -10.01
C LEU A 222 -8.20 12.13 -9.92
N VAL A 223 -9.02 11.25 -9.35
CA VAL A 223 -8.70 9.82 -9.21
C VAL A 223 -8.58 9.15 -10.59
N LEU A 224 -9.56 9.39 -11.46
CA LEU A 224 -9.56 8.83 -12.81
C LEU A 224 -8.40 9.38 -13.64
N LEU A 225 -8.15 10.69 -13.61
CA LEU A 225 -7.02 11.30 -14.32
C LEU A 225 -5.69 10.76 -13.80
N ARG A 226 -5.46 10.68 -12.48
CA ARG A 226 -4.24 10.10 -11.93
C ARG A 226 -4.06 8.65 -12.35
N ARG A 227 -5.12 7.83 -12.30
CA ARG A 227 -5.08 6.42 -12.70
C ARG A 227 -4.83 6.24 -14.19
N HIS A 228 -5.53 7.00 -15.04
CA HIS A 228 -5.38 6.95 -16.50
C HIS A 228 -4.03 7.52 -16.93
N PHE A 229 -3.59 8.63 -16.34
CA PHE A 229 -2.29 9.21 -16.60
C PHE A 229 -1.17 8.27 -16.17
N ARG A 230 -1.28 7.63 -15.00
CA ARG A 230 -0.33 6.59 -14.57
C ARG A 230 -0.29 5.44 -15.57
N ARG A 231 -1.45 4.90 -16.01
CA ARG A 231 -1.52 3.87 -17.06
C ARG A 231 -0.92 4.32 -18.39
N LEU A 232 -1.13 5.58 -18.77
CA LEU A 232 -0.59 6.16 -19.99
C LEU A 232 0.94 6.25 -19.92
N MET A 233 1.49 6.70 -18.78
CA MET A 233 2.95 6.75 -18.55
C MET A 233 3.58 5.35 -18.55
N LEU A 234 2.88 4.33 -18.04
CA LEU A 234 3.33 2.94 -18.15
C LEU A 234 3.37 2.47 -19.61
N ALA A 235 2.30 2.74 -20.37
CA ALA A 235 2.23 2.36 -21.77
C ALA A 235 3.30 3.09 -22.61
N GLU A 236 3.59 4.35 -22.32
CA GLU A 236 4.64 5.12 -22.99
C GLU A 236 6.01 4.47 -22.83
N ARG A 237 6.33 4.00 -21.63
CA ARG A 237 7.56 3.27 -21.35
C ARG A 237 7.60 1.91 -22.05
N ASP A 238 6.52 1.14 -21.99
CA ASP A 238 6.45 -0.18 -22.66
C ASP A 238 6.62 -0.04 -24.19
N ILE A 239 6.09 1.05 -24.77
CA ILE A 239 6.29 1.40 -26.19
C ILE A 239 7.76 1.75 -26.49
N ARG A 240 8.45 2.46 -25.59
CA ARG A 240 9.90 2.73 -25.74
C ARG A 240 10.75 1.45 -25.65
N ASP A 241 10.30 0.49 -24.85
CA ASP A 241 10.95 -0.81 -24.65
C ASP A 241 10.55 -1.86 -25.73
N ASP A 242 9.91 -1.42 -26.83
CA ASP A 242 9.50 -2.22 -28.01
C ASP A 242 8.52 -3.38 -27.70
N GLN A 243 7.67 -3.20 -26.68
CA GLN A 243 6.61 -4.15 -26.32
C GLN A 243 5.26 -3.76 -26.96
N ASP A 244 4.40 -4.76 -27.27
CA ASP A 244 3.10 -4.53 -27.95
C ASP A 244 2.14 -3.68 -27.07
N PRO A 245 1.78 -2.45 -27.51
CA PRO A 245 0.89 -1.55 -26.75
C PRO A 245 -0.54 -2.08 -26.60
N ARG A 246 -0.94 -3.11 -27.37
CA ARG A 246 -2.30 -3.68 -27.34
C ARG A 246 -2.46 -4.87 -26.40
N ALA A 247 -1.41 -5.33 -25.72
CA ALA A 247 -1.50 -6.41 -24.74
C ALA A 247 -2.45 -6.07 -23.56
N PHE A 248 -2.71 -4.77 -23.34
CA PHE A 248 -3.55 -4.24 -22.27
C PHE A 248 -5.04 -4.66 -22.32
N THR A 249 -5.60 -4.96 -23.50
CA THR A 249 -7.05 -5.24 -23.63
C THR A 249 -7.44 -6.70 -23.36
N ARG A 250 -6.47 -7.61 -23.13
CA ARG A 250 -6.76 -9.06 -23.06
C ARG A 250 -6.97 -9.64 -21.66
N CYS A 251 -6.71 -8.89 -20.58
CA CYS A 251 -6.98 -9.35 -19.21
C CYS A 251 -8.31 -8.81 -18.67
N ALA A 252 -9.40 -9.14 -19.35
CA ALA A 252 -10.77 -8.99 -18.85
C ALA A 252 -11.46 -10.36 -18.89
N SER A 253 -11.04 -11.28 -18.02
CA SER A 253 -11.79 -12.52 -17.74
C SER A 253 -11.71 -12.82 -16.24
N PRO A 254 -12.83 -13.15 -15.56
CA PRO A 254 -12.83 -13.47 -14.13
C PRO A 254 -12.17 -14.81 -13.79
N ARG A 255 -11.79 -15.62 -14.79
CA ARG A 255 -11.15 -16.93 -14.60
C ARG A 255 -9.71 -16.85 -15.06
N GLY A 256 -8.81 -16.48 -14.15
CA GLY A 256 -7.38 -16.44 -14.40
C GLY A 256 -6.80 -17.85 -14.54
N VAL A 257 -6.65 -18.32 -15.78
CA VAL A 257 -5.61 -19.29 -16.15
C VAL A 257 -4.73 -18.59 -17.19
N CYS A 258 -3.62 -18.02 -16.75
CA CYS A 258 -2.51 -17.73 -17.64
C CYS A 258 -1.60 -18.95 -17.63
N ALA A 259 -1.70 -19.76 -18.68
CA ALA A 259 -0.72 -20.79 -18.98
C ALA A 259 0.65 -20.13 -19.16
N GLY A 260 1.64 -20.62 -18.42
CA GLY A 260 3.02 -20.20 -18.58
C GLY A 260 3.54 -20.55 -19.97
N PHE A 261 4.24 -19.60 -20.60
CA PHE A 261 5.09 -19.91 -21.74
C PHE A 261 6.54 -20.02 -21.25
N PHE A 262 6.91 -21.24 -20.90
CA PHE A 262 8.27 -21.71 -21.09
C PHE A 262 8.53 -21.73 -22.59
N ARG A 263 9.56 -21.04 -23.08
CA ARG A 263 10.40 -21.60 -24.13
C ARG A 263 11.82 -21.05 -24.02
N CYS A 264 12.69 -21.98 -23.67
CA CYS A 264 14.13 -21.93 -23.78
C CYS A 264 14.53 -21.86 -25.27
N SER A 265 15.72 -21.31 -25.51
CA SER A 265 16.41 -21.16 -26.79
C SER A 265 16.84 -22.51 -27.42
N THR A 266 17.26 -22.39 -28.69
CA THR A 266 18.03 -23.32 -29.56
C THR A 266 17.32 -24.54 -30.16
N ALA A 267 17.09 -24.52 -31.48
CA ALA A 267 18.02 -25.04 -32.50
C ALA A 267 17.73 -24.36 -33.85
#